data_AF-M7BKD7-F1
#
_entry.id   AF-M7BKD7-F1
#
_cell.length_a   1.000
_cell.length_b   1.000
_cell.length_c   1.000
_cell.angle_alpha   90.00
_cell.angle_beta   90.00
_cell.angle_gamma   90.00
#
_symmetry.space_group_name_H-M   'P 1'
#
loop_
_entity.id
_entity.type
_entity.pdbx_description
1 polymer ?
#
loop_
_entity_poly.entity_id
_entity_poly.type
_entity_poly.pdbx_seq_one_letter_code
_entity_poly.pdbx_strand_id
1 'polypeptide(L)'
;FTRRIQSKIKDLLQQMEEGLKTADPHDCSAYTGWTGIALLYLQLYRVTKDQKFLQRSLDYAKRILRNLNGRRVTFLCGDAGPLAVGAVVYHKLKIDSESKECITKLLQLQRTVISTDSELPDELLYGRAGYLYALLYLNTEIGPDTVPQSVIKETFKEDKYLKDAMDCSDVIWQRGLLRKGYGICHGTAGNGYSFLSLYHLTEDKKYLYRACKFAEWCLEYGAHGCRIPDRPYSLFEGTGPRSSQWLRFAVPSQWELQEAAASISLQPAASLSSHRPRMVNHGHWELWGPMPADGQSWQNVLRPPVRLP
;
A
#
# COMPACT_ATOMS: atom_id res chain seq x y z
N PHE A 1 -2.77 -13.91 24.05
CA PHE A 1 -2.90 -12.81 23.07
C PHE A 1 -3.08 -13.33 21.63
N THR A 2 -2.14 -14.11 21.09
CA THR A 2 -2.20 -14.69 19.71
C THR A 2 -3.50 -15.45 19.40
N ARG A 3 -3.99 -16.29 20.32
CA ARG A 3 -5.27 -17.01 20.17
C ARG A 3 -6.48 -16.08 19.99
N ARG A 4 -6.50 -14.93 20.66
CA ARG A 4 -7.56 -13.91 20.50
C ARG A 4 -7.51 -13.25 19.12
N ILE A 5 -6.32 -12.98 18.60
CA ILE A 5 -6.13 -12.43 17.25
C ILE A 5 -6.58 -13.44 16.20
N GLN A 6 -6.14 -14.71 16.32
CA GLN A 6 -6.53 -15.77 15.40
C GLN A 6 -8.04 -16.01 15.38
N SER A 7 -8.70 -16.03 16.55
CA SER A 7 -10.16 -16.12 16.63
C SER A 7 -10.82 -14.94 15.92
N LYS A 8 -10.34 -13.71 16.14
CA LYS A 8 -10.97 -12.54 15.53
C LYS A 8 -10.78 -12.50 14.00
N ILE A 9 -9.61 -12.93 13.51
CA ILE A 9 -9.36 -13.09 12.07
C ILE A 9 -10.35 -14.11 11.49
N LYS A 10 -10.54 -15.25 12.18
CA LYS A 10 -11.49 -16.28 11.74
C LYS A 10 -12.93 -15.74 11.65
N ASP A 11 -13.39 -15.00 12.67
CA ASP A 11 -14.74 -14.41 12.67
C ASP A 11 -14.92 -13.42 11.52
N LEU A 12 -13.93 -12.54 11.29
CA LEU A 12 -13.96 -11.55 10.21
C LEU A 12 -13.91 -12.21 8.83
N LEU A 13 -13.12 -13.27 8.66
CA LEU A 13 -13.08 -14.04 7.42
C LEU A 13 -14.41 -14.72 7.14
N GLN A 14 -15.08 -15.25 8.17
CA GLN A 14 -16.41 -15.84 8.00
C GLN A 14 -17.44 -14.80 7.56
N GLN A 15 -17.43 -13.60 8.17
CA GLN A 15 -18.32 -12.50 7.77
C GLN A 15 -18.03 -12.03 6.35
N MET A 16 -16.75 -11.92 5.98
CA MET A 16 -16.33 -11.57 4.62
C MET A 16 -16.84 -12.61 3.61
N GLU A 17 -16.62 -13.90 3.86
CA GLU A 17 -17.06 -14.99 2.98
C GLU A 17 -18.58 -15.01 2.79
N GLU A 18 -19.35 -14.71 3.83
CA GLU A 18 -20.81 -14.56 3.71
C GLU A 18 -21.18 -13.35 2.84
N GLY A 19 -20.52 -12.21 3.05
CA GLY A 19 -20.72 -11.00 2.25
C GLY A 19 -20.32 -11.15 0.78
N LEU A 20 -19.33 -12.00 0.49
CA LEU A 20 -18.88 -12.25 -0.87
C LEU A 20 -19.93 -12.99 -1.73
N LYS A 21 -20.92 -13.65 -1.12
CA LYS A 21 -22.01 -14.31 -1.88
C LYS A 21 -22.85 -13.34 -2.71
N THR A 22 -22.90 -12.07 -2.31
CA THR A 22 -23.64 -11.01 -3.02
C THR A 22 -22.74 -10.09 -3.84
N ALA A 23 -21.43 -10.34 -3.86
CA ALA A 23 -20.47 -9.55 -4.63
C ALA A 23 -20.61 -9.81 -6.14
N ASP A 24 -20.29 -8.80 -6.96
CA ASP A 24 -20.34 -8.92 -8.42
C ASP A 24 -19.45 -10.08 -8.90
N PRO A 25 -20.01 -11.12 -9.53
CA PRO A 25 -19.24 -12.27 -9.99
C PRO A 25 -18.25 -11.96 -11.13
N HIS A 26 -18.37 -10.80 -11.78
CA HIS A 26 -17.53 -10.40 -12.93
C HIS A 26 -16.41 -9.44 -12.56
N ASP A 27 -16.42 -8.84 -11.36
CA ASP A 27 -15.34 -7.94 -10.93
C ASP A 27 -14.08 -8.74 -10.59
N CYS A 28 -13.22 -8.89 -11.58
CA CYS A 28 -11.94 -9.58 -11.46
C CYS A 28 -10.80 -8.67 -10.96
N SER A 29 -11.07 -7.40 -10.64
CA SER A 29 -10.03 -6.44 -10.24
C SER A 29 -9.38 -6.78 -8.89
N ALA A 30 -8.16 -6.29 -8.66
CA ALA A 30 -7.54 -6.35 -7.33
C ALA A 30 -8.05 -5.25 -6.39
N TYR A 31 -8.54 -4.14 -6.97
CA TYR A 31 -9.00 -2.97 -6.24
C TYR A 31 -10.31 -3.21 -5.47
N THR A 32 -11.33 -3.76 -6.14
CA THR A 32 -12.65 -4.04 -5.54
C THR A 32 -13.12 -5.49 -5.71
N GLY A 33 -12.43 -6.25 -6.56
CA GLY A 33 -12.88 -7.54 -7.04
C GLY A 33 -12.23 -8.75 -6.38
N TRP A 34 -12.46 -9.90 -7.01
CA TRP A 34 -12.04 -11.22 -6.53
C TRP A 34 -10.52 -11.38 -6.45
N THR A 35 -9.74 -10.63 -7.24
CA THR A 35 -8.27 -10.68 -7.16
C THR A 35 -7.77 -10.09 -5.84
N GLY A 36 -8.46 -9.07 -5.31
CA GLY A 36 -8.13 -8.50 -4.00
C GLY A 36 -8.34 -9.52 -2.88
N ILE A 37 -9.38 -10.33 -2.99
CA ILE A 37 -9.68 -11.43 -2.05
C ILE A 37 -8.64 -12.55 -2.17
N ALA A 38 -8.25 -12.92 -3.40
CA ALA A 38 -7.17 -13.89 -3.62
C ALA A 38 -5.85 -13.41 -3.00
N LEU A 39 -5.53 -12.12 -3.17
CA LEU A 39 -4.35 -11.49 -2.57
C LEU A 39 -4.41 -11.51 -1.04
N LEU A 40 -5.56 -11.19 -0.43
CA LEU A 40 -5.75 -11.28 1.02
C LEU A 40 -5.43 -12.70 1.54
N TYR A 41 -5.97 -13.73 0.89
CA TYR A 41 -5.70 -15.12 1.27
C TYR A 41 -4.22 -15.50 1.10
N LEU A 42 -3.57 -15.01 0.05
CA LEU A 42 -2.14 -15.17 -0.14
C LEU A 42 -1.33 -14.49 0.99
N GLN A 43 -1.74 -13.30 1.44
CA GLN A 43 -1.10 -12.62 2.58
C GLN A 43 -1.31 -13.39 3.90
N LEU A 44 -2.52 -13.91 4.13
CA LEU A 44 -2.80 -14.75 5.30
C LEU A 44 -1.91 -15.99 5.31
N TYR A 45 -1.71 -16.63 4.17
CA TYR A 45 -0.75 -17.73 4.04
C TYR A 45 0.67 -17.29 4.39
N ARG A 46 1.14 -16.11 3.95
CA ARG A 46 2.51 -15.66 4.27
C ARG A 46 2.77 -15.55 5.77
N VAL A 47 1.77 -15.04 6.50
CA VAL A 47 1.86 -14.78 7.93
C VAL A 47 1.65 -16.05 8.76
N THR A 48 0.67 -16.87 8.39
CA THR A 48 0.28 -18.04 9.18
C THR A 48 0.99 -19.33 8.75
N LYS A 49 1.47 -19.38 7.51
CA LYS A 49 1.97 -20.57 6.81
C LYS A 49 0.94 -21.71 6.72
N ASP A 50 -0.35 -21.44 6.95
CA ASP A 50 -1.42 -22.43 6.81
C ASP A 50 -1.82 -22.61 5.35
N GLN A 51 -1.59 -23.82 4.83
CA GLN A 51 -1.84 -24.18 3.44
C GLN A 51 -3.31 -24.04 3.01
N LYS A 52 -4.26 -24.05 3.96
CA LYS A 52 -5.67 -23.81 3.65
C LYS A 52 -5.90 -22.44 3.01
N PHE A 53 -5.17 -21.42 3.45
CA PHE A 53 -5.29 -20.09 2.86
C PHE A 53 -4.68 -20.01 1.46
N LEU A 54 -3.57 -20.72 1.22
CA LEU A 54 -2.99 -20.80 -0.12
C LEU A 54 -3.93 -21.52 -1.10
N GLN A 55 -4.53 -22.62 -0.65
CA GLN A 55 -5.52 -23.35 -1.46
C GLN A 55 -6.76 -22.49 -1.75
N ARG A 56 -7.25 -21.75 -0.76
CA ARG A 56 -8.37 -20.82 -0.93
C ARG A 56 -8.05 -19.70 -1.92
N SER A 57 -6.82 -19.16 -1.87
CA SER A 57 -6.32 -18.18 -2.85
C SER A 57 -6.33 -18.76 -4.27
N LEU A 58 -5.91 -20.02 -4.44
CA LEU A 58 -5.92 -20.71 -5.72
C LEU A 58 -7.34 -20.85 -6.29
N ASP A 59 -8.32 -21.19 -5.47
CA ASP A 59 -9.70 -21.36 -5.92
C ASP A 59 -10.26 -20.05 -6.52
N TYR A 60 -9.97 -18.91 -5.89
CA TYR A 60 -10.30 -17.61 -6.45
C TYR A 60 -9.49 -17.30 -7.71
N ALA A 61 -8.17 -17.50 -7.69
CA ALA A 61 -7.31 -17.24 -8.84
C ALA A 61 -7.77 -18.00 -10.09
N LYS A 62 -8.11 -19.29 -9.96
CA LYS A 62 -8.63 -20.12 -11.06
C LYS A 62 -9.91 -19.56 -11.67
N ARG A 63 -10.83 -19.08 -10.83
CA ARG A 63 -12.08 -18.47 -11.29
C ARG A 63 -11.82 -17.17 -12.06
N ILE A 64 -10.94 -16.33 -11.53
CA ILE A 64 -10.62 -15.01 -12.10
C ILE A 64 -9.91 -15.16 -13.45
N LEU A 65 -8.91 -16.04 -13.54
CA LEU A 65 -8.11 -16.26 -14.76
C LEU A 65 -8.92 -16.78 -15.96
N ARG A 66 -10.12 -17.36 -15.71
CA ARG A 66 -11.04 -17.78 -16.77
C ARG A 66 -11.90 -16.63 -17.33
N ASN A 67 -11.97 -15.51 -16.62
CA ASN A 67 -12.88 -14.40 -16.90
C ASN A 67 -12.13 -13.09 -17.22
N LEU A 68 -10.87 -13.17 -17.66
CA LEU A 68 -10.10 -12.02 -18.11
C LEU A 68 -10.77 -11.38 -19.34
N ASN A 69 -10.80 -10.05 -19.41
CA ASN A 69 -11.60 -9.33 -20.41
C ASN A 69 -10.77 -8.44 -21.34
N GLY A 70 -9.46 -8.32 -21.11
CA GLY A 70 -8.52 -7.57 -21.95
C GLY A 70 -8.72 -6.05 -21.96
N ARG A 71 -9.66 -5.50 -21.17
CA ARG A 71 -10.02 -4.07 -21.25
C ARG A 71 -9.00 -3.15 -20.58
N ARG A 72 -8.29 -3.65 -19.57
CA ARG A 72 -7.36 -2.87 -18.74
C ARG A 72 -6.12 -3.69 -18.44
N VAL A 73 -4.98 -3.02 -18.30
CA VAL A 73 -3.66 -3.65 -18.24
C VAL A 73 -2.96 -3.55 -16.89
N THR A 74 -3.55 -2.90 -15.89
CA THR A 74 -2.91 -2.61 -14.59
C THR A 74 -3.14 -3.69 -13.53
N PHE A 75 -2.29 -3.75 -12.51
CA PHE A 75 -2.48 -4.66 -11.37
C PHE A 75 -3.80 -4.42 -10.63
N LEU A 76 -4.17 -3.17 -10.38
CA LEU A 76 -5.32 -2.86 -9.53
C LEU A 76 -6.64 -3.05 -10.24
N CYS A 77 -6.77 -2.56 -11.48
CA CYS A 77 -8.05 -2.52 -12.18
C CYS A 77 -8.09 -3.29 -13.51
N GLY A 78 -7.05 -4.05 -13.83
CA GLY A 78 -6.93 -4.76 -15.10
C GLY A 78 -6.38 -6.18 -14.98
N ASP A 79 -6.15 -6.81 -16.12
CA ASP A 79 -5.81 -8.24 -16.21
C ASP A 79 -4.42 -8.57 -15.64
N ALA A 80 -3.54 -7.56 -15.51
CA ALA A 80 -2.23 -7.78 -14.90
C ALA A 80 -2.31 -8.18 -13.42
N GLY A 81 -3.36 -7.76 -12.69
CA GLY A 81 -3.58 -8.16 -11.30
C GLY A 81 -3.83 -9.66 -11.16
N PRO A 82 -4.92 -10.16 -11.78
CA PRO A 82 -5.21 -11.59 -11.87
C PRO A 82 -4.01 -12.44 -12.30
N LEU A 83 -3.31 -12.03 -13.36
CA LEU A 83 -2.17 -12.76 -13.91
C LEU A 83 -1.00 -12.80 -12.92
N ALA A 84 -0.66 -11.66 -12.31
CA ALA A 84 0.45 -11.59 -11.37
C ALA A 84 0.15 -12.35 -10.06
N VAL A 85 -1.05 -12.20 -9.49
CA VAL A 85 -1.45 -12.94 -8.29
C VAL A 85 -1.54 -14.44 -8.58
N GLY A 86 -2.14 -14.82 -9.72
CA GLY A 86 -2.22 -16.21 -10.16
C GLY A 86 -0.84 -16.85 -10.31
N ALA A 87 0.09 -16.17 -10.99
CA ALA A 87 1.46 -16.65 -11.16
C ALA A 87 2.15 -16.96 -9.83
N VAL A 88 2.02 -16.07 -8.84
CA VAL A 88 2.60 -16.25 -7.49
C VAL A 88 1.94 -17.41 -6.75
N VAL A 89 0.61 -17.52 -6.81
CA VAL A 89 -0.11 -18.62 -6.15
C VAL A 89 0.31 -19.96 -6.73
N TYR A 90 0.34 -20.10 -8.06
CA TYR A 90 0.79 -21.31 -8.74
C TYR A 90 2.25 -21.64 -8.40
N HIS A 91 3.14 -20.64 -8.39
CA HIS A 91 4.54 -20.83 -8.01
C HIS A 91 4.69 -21.35 -6.58
N LYS A 92 4.00 -20.73 -5.60
CA LYS A 92 4.07 -21.18 -4.20
C LYS A 92 3.49 -22.60 -3.99
N LEU A 93 2.60 -23.05 -4.88
CA LEU A 93 2.09 -24.42 -4.92
C LEU A 93 2.95 -25.40 -5.73
N LYS A 94 4.06 -24.93 -6.31
CA LYS A 94 4.96 -25.72 -7.20
C LYS A 94 4.27 -26.21 -8.47
N ILE A 95 3.33 -25.42 -8.98
CA ILE A 95 2.62 -25.65 -10.24
C ILE A 95 3.25 -24.73 -11.30
N ASP A 96 4.44 -25.11 -11.76
CA ASP A 96 5.31 -24.21 -12.54
C ASP A 96 4.80 -23.90 -13.94
N SER A 97 4.09 -24.84 -14.58
CA SER A 97 3.52 -24.65 -15.93
C SER A 97 2.54 -23.49 -15.96
N GLU A 98 1.54 -23.51 -15.08
CA GLU A 98 0.49 -22.49 -14.99
C GLU A 98 1.05 -21.16 -14.48
N SER A 99 2.07 -21.20 -13.61
CA SER A 99 2.78 -19.99 -13.19
C SER A 99 3.45 -19.30 -14.38
N LYS A 100 4.23 -20.05 -15.18
CA LYS A 100 4.90 -19.55 -16.38
C LYS A 100 3.91 -19.07 -17.44
N GLU A 101 2.77 -19.74 -17.59
CA GLU A 101 1.70 -19.31 -18.50
C GLU A 101 1.15 -17.94 -18.09
N CYS A 102 0.87 -17.73 -16.80
CA CYS A 102 0.41 -16.44 -16.28
C CYS A 102 1.45 -15.33 -16.51
N ILE A 103 2.74 -15.61 -16.26
CA ILE A 103 3.84 -14.66 -16.52
C ILE A 103 3.91 -14.31 -18.00
N THR A 104 3.83 -15.31 -18.88
CA THR A 104 3.87 -15.10 -20.33
C THR A 104 2.72 -14.20 -20.79
N LYS A 105 1.50 -14.47 -20.32
CA LYS A 105 0.32 -13.64 -20.61
C LYS A 105 0.49 -12.21 -20.07
N LEU A 106 1.07 -12.05 -18.88
CA LEU A 106 1.34 -10.72 -18.32
C LEU A 106 2.32 -9.94 -19.19
N LEU A 107 3.39 -10.57 -19.66
CA LEU A 107 4.38 -9.95 -20.55
C LEU A 107 3.79 -9.60 -21.93
N GLN A 108 2.81 -10.36 -22.42
CA GLN A 108 2.12 -10.01 -23.67
C GLN A 108 1.35 -8.68 -23.58
N LEU A 109 0.89 -8.28 -22.39
CA LEU A 109 0.24 -6.97 -22.18
C LEU A 109 1.20 -5.79 -22.41
N GLN A 110 2.52 -6.01 -22.34
CA GLN A 110 3.54 -4.97 -22.51
C GLN A 110 3.39 -4.23 -23.85
N ARG A 111 2.96 -4.92 -24.91
CA ARG A 111 2.75 -4.31 -26.24
C ARG A 111 1.74 -3.16 -26.20
N THR A 112 0.64 -3.34 -25.48
CA THR A 112 -0.39 -2.32 -25.29
C THR A 112 0.11 -1.18 -24.40
N VAL A 113 0.94 -1.51 -23.42
CA VAL A 113 1.48 -0.54 -22.46
C VAL A 113 2.50 0.38 -23.12
N ILE A 114 3.40 -0.15 -23.95
CA ILE A 114 4.53 0.60 -24.51
C ILE A 114 4.20 1.31 -25.83
N SER A 115 3.13 0.91 -26.52
CA SER A 115 2.72 1.51 -27.80
C SER A 115 2.70 3.05 -27.72
N THR A 116 3.30 3.70 -28.73
CA THR A 116 3.39 5.16 -28.85
C THR A 116 2.02 5.81 -29.08
N ASP A 117 1.05 5.04 -29.59
CA ASP A 117 -0.32 5.49 -29.82
C ASP A 117 -1.24 5.22 -28.62
N SER A 118 -0.67 4.81 -27.48
CA SER A 118 -1.41 4.43 -26.29
C SER A 118 -1.70 5.64 -25.40
N GLU A 119 -2.99 5.98 -25.28
CA GLU A 119 -3.55 7.00 -24.36
C GLU A 119 -3.50 6.58 -22.87
N LEU A 120 -2.68 5.59 -22.51
CA LEU A 120 -2.56 5.13 -21.13
C LEU A 120 -1.86 6.20 -20.28
N PRO A 121 -2.45 6.60 -19.14
CA PRO A 121 -1.82 7.55 -18.23
C PRO A 121 -0.61 6.93 -17.52
N ASP A 122 0.17 7.75 -16.80
CA ASP A 122 1.32 7.29 -16.00
C ASP A 122 0.96 7.16 -14.50
N GLU A 123 -0.23 6.65 -14.19
CA GLU A 123 -0.70 6.44 -12.80
C GLU A 123 -0.97 4.97 -12.45
N LEU A 124 -1.35 4.70 -11.20
CA LEU A 124 -1.36 3.36 -10.61
C LEU A 124 -2.61 2.53 -10.95
N LEU A 125 -3.78 3.16 -11.11
CA LEU A 125 -5.05 2.44 -11.24
C LEU A 125 -5.30 1.93 -12.66
N TYR A 126 -4.93 2.70 -13.66
CA TYR A 126 -5.22 2.50 -15.08
C TYR A 126 -4.01 2.71 -16.00
N GLY A 127 -2.90 3.20 -15.46
CA GLY A 127 -1.72 3.60 -16.19
C GLY A 127 -0.53 2.65 -16.18
N ARG A 128 0.57 3.12 -16.80
CA ARG A 128 1.82 2.37 -16.95
C ARG A 128 2.43 1.98 -15.60
N ALA A 129 2.27 2.82 -14.57
CA ALA A 129 2.74 2.54 -13.21
C ALA A 129 2.01 1.34 -12.59
N GLY A 130 0.71 1.22 -12.84
CA GLY A 130 -0.09 0.08 -12.41
C GLY A 130 0.33 -1.24 -13.04
N TYR A 131 0.79 -1.22 -14.30
CA TYR A 131 1.36 -2.39 -14.96
C TYR A 131 2.77 -2.71 -14.46
N LEU A 132 3.63 -1.70 -14.31
CA LEU A 132 4.97 -1.86 -13.73
C LEU A 132 4.90 -2.51 -12.35
N TYR A 133 3.96 -2.08 -11.51
CA TYR A 133 3.75 -2.70 -10.20
C TYR A 133 3.51 -4.22 -10.31
N ALA A 134 2.74 -4.68 -11.30
CA ALA A 134 2.53 -6.12 -11.52
C ALA A 134 3.82 -6.87 -11.85
N LEU A 135 4.69 -6.27 -12.67
CA LEU A 135 5.99 -6.85 -13.03
C LEU A 135 6.92 -6.93 -11.83
N LEU A 136 7.05 -5.84 -11.06
CA LEU A 136 7.88 -5.78 -9.86
C LEU A 136 7.36 -6.70 -8.76
N TYR A 137 6.04 -6.86 -8.66
CA TYR A 137 5.41 -7.80 -7.74
C TYR A 137 5.85 -9.24 -8.02
N LEU A 138 5.94 -9.66 -9.28
CA LEU A 138 6.48 -10.99 -9.63
C LEU A 138 7.95 -11.14 -9.21
N ASN A 139 8.77 -10.13 -9.47
CA ASN A 139 10.19 -10.18 -9.09
C ASN A 139 10.40 -10.26 -7.58
N THR A 140 9.51 -9.62 -6.82
CA THR A 140 9.54 -9.67 -5.36
C THR A 140 9.07 -11.03 -4.82
N GLU A 141 8.06 -11.63 -5.46
CA GLU A 141 7.35 -12.79 -4.91
C GLU A 141 7.85 -14.17 -5.36
N ILE A 142 8.42 -14.23 -6.55
CA ILE A 142 8.94 -15.46 -7.18
C ILE A 142 10.47 -15.42 -7.17
N GLY A 143 11.05 -14.30 -7.61
CA GLY A 143 12.49 -14.07 -7.58
C GLY A 143 12.92 -12.93 -8.51
N PRO A 144 14.05 -12.25 -8.22
CA PRO A 144 14.42 -10.97 -8.82
C PRO A 144 14.59 -10.99 -10.35
N ASP A 145 14.79 -12.17 -10.94
CA ASP A 145 14.98 -12.36 -12.39
C ASP A 145 13.75 -12.96 -13.10
N THR A 146 12.60 -13.02 -12.43
CA THR A 146 11.37 -13.58 -13.02
C THR A 146 10.91 -12.79 -14.25
N VAL A 147 10.98 -11.46 -14.15
CA VAL A 147 10.76 -10.51 -15.24
C VAL A 147 12.10 -9.84 -15.54
N PRO A 148 12.58 -9.91 -16.80
CA PRO A 148 13.85 -9.29 -17.19
C PRO A 148 13.86 -7.78 -16.95
N GLN A 149 15.00 -7.26 -16.49
CA GLN A 149 15.19 -5.81 -16.26
C GLN A 149 14.98 -4.97 -17.53
N SER A 150 15.21 -5.54 -18.72
CA SER A 150 14.92 -4.87 -19.99
C SER A 150 13.43 -4.52 -20.13
N VAL A 151 12.53 -5.45 -19.80
CA VAL A 151 11.07 -5.24 -19.82
C VAL A 151 10.65 -4.13 -18.86
N ILE A 152 11.23 -4.12 -17.66
CA ILE A 152 10.96 -3.13 -16.62
C ILE A 152 11.39 -1.73 -17.08
N LYS A 153 12.64 -1.60 -17.57
CA LYS A 153 13.19 -0.33 -18.08
C LYS A 153 12.49 0.17 -19.33
N GLU A 154 12.01 -0.74 -20.19
CA GLU A 154 11.22 -0.34 -21.36
C GLU A 154 9.86 0.24 -20.98
N THR A 155 9.31 -0.13 -19.82
CA THR A 155 8.03 0.38 -19.32
C THR A 155 8.15 1.80 -18.75
N PHE A 156 9.30 2.17 -18.19
CA PHE A 156 9.60 3.52 -17.66
C PHE A 156 10.98 3.99 -18.13
N LYS A 157 11.00 4.91 -19.10
CA LYS A 157 12.24 5.35 -19.78
C LYS A 157 12.72 6.76 -19.41
N GLU A 158 12.42 7.31 -18.23
CA GLU A 158 12.76 8.73 -17.99
C GLU A 158 13.18 9.06 -16.56
N ASP A 159 14.31 9.76 -16.42
CA ASP A 159 14.80 10.32 -15.16
C ASP A 159 13.85 11.37 -14.55
N LYS A 160 12.89 11.89 -15.35
CA LYS A 160 11.87 12.84 -14.88
C LYS A 160 11.03 12.30 -13.74
N TYR A 161 10.76 10.99 -13.71
CA TYR A 161 9.82 10.41 -12.75
C TYR A 161 10.32 10.49 -11.31
N LEU A 162 11.64 10.44 -11.09
CA LEU A 162 12.20 10.64 -9.76
C LEU A 162 11.96 12.08 -9.28
N LYS A 163 12.20 13.05 -10.17
CA LYS A 163 11.94 14.47 -9.87
C LYS A 163 10.46 14.72 -9.62
N ASP A 164 9.58 14.22 -10.49
CA ASP A 164 8.13 14.36 -10.34
C ASP A 164 7.63 13.68 -9.05
N ALA A 165 8.21 12.54 -8.66
CA ALA A 165 7.91 11.87 -7.40
C ALA A 165 8.35 12.71 -6.19
N MET A 166 9.52 13.35 -6.25
CA MET A 166 9.99 14.28 -5.22
C MET A 166 9.06 15.50 -5.12
N ASP A 167 8.64 16.09 -6.23
CA ASP A 167 7.71 17.23 -6.26
C ASP A 167 6.32 16.83 -5.74
N CYS A 168 5.79 15.68 -6.15
CA CYS A 168 4.57 15.09 -5.60
C CYS A 168 4.65 14.89 -4.08
N SER A 169 5.81 14.48 -3.57
CA SER A 169 6.02 14.29 -2.13
C SER A 169 5.84 15.59 -1.33
N ASP A 170 6.22 16.73 -1.90
CA ASP A 170 6.05 18.02 -1.25
C ASP A 170 4.57 18.43 -1.21
N VAL A 171 3.80 18.10 -2.25
CA VAL A 171 2.34 18.25 -2.25
C VAL A 171 1.69 17.36 -1.19
N ILE A 172 2.08 16.07 -1.11
CA ILE A 172 1.58 15.14 -0.10
C ILE A 172 1.94 15.64 1.30
N TRP A 173 3.13 16.21 1.50
CA TRP A 173 3.53 16.73 2.80
C TRP A 173 2.65 17.89 3.25
N GLN A 174 2.27 18.76 2.32
CA GLN A 174 1.42 19.92 2.60
C GLN A 174 -0.06 19.56 2.74
N ARG A 175 -0.56 18.55 2.01
CA ARG A 175 -2.01 18.31 1.82
C ARG A 175 -2.48 16.87 2.08
N GLY A 176 -1.57 15.96 2.42
CA GLY A 176 -1.82 14.53 2.50
C GLY A 176 -2.49 14.02 3.78
N LEU A 177 -2.73 14.89 4.77
CA LEU A 177 -3.53 14.53 5.96
C LEU A 177 -5.02 14.72 5.63
N LEU A 178 -5.68 13.63 5.24
CA LEU A 178 -7.03 13.70 4.66
C LEU A 178 -8.12 13.58 5.73
N ARG A 179 -9.12 14.47 5.68
CA ARG A 179 -10.36 14.33 6.47
C ARG A 179 -11.23 13.14 6.04
N LYS A 180 -10.99 12.61 4.83
CA LYS A 180 -11.75 11.48 4.25
C LYS A 180 -11.55 10.19 5.05
N GLY A 181 -10.38 9.99 5.64
CA GLY A 181 -10.08 8.80 6.44
C GLY A 181 -8.60 8.41 6.39
N TYR A 182 -8.31 7.25 6.96
CA TYR A 182 -6.94 6.73 7.12
C TYR A 182 -6.63 5.58 6.17
N GLY A 183 -7.53 5.27 5.23
CA GLY A 183 -7.39 4.16 4.28
C GLY A 183 -6.18 4.30 3.34
N ILE A 184 -5.90 3.24 2.57
CA ILE A 184 -4.74 3.19 1.68
C ILE A 184 -5.03 3.88 0.34
N CYS A 185 -6.24 3.75 -0.23
CA CYS A 185 -6.50 4.30 -1.56
C CYS A 185 -6.59 5.83 -1.58
N HIS A 186 -7.20 6.42 -0.55
CA HIS A 186 -7.46 7.87 -0.50
C HIS A 186 -7.53 8.35 0.95
N GLY A 187 -6.58 7.87 1.76
CA GLY A 187 -6.45 8.23 3.16
C GLY A 187 -5.00 8.43 3.57
N THR A 188 -4.81 8.91 4.79
CA THR A 188 -3.50 9.33 5.29
C THR A 188 -2.46 8.19 5.28
N ALA A 189 -2.85 6.92 5.49
CA ALA A 189 -1.89 5.82 5.49
C ALA A 189 -1.27 5.59 4.10
N GLY A 190 -2.07 5.64 3.03
CA GLY A 190 -1.56 5.52 1.66
C GLY A 190 -0.62 6.66 1.28
N ASN A 191 -0.97 7.87 1.70
CA ASN A 191 -0.11 9.04 1.52
C ASN A 191 1.22 8.90 2.26
N GLY A 192 1.21 8.37 3.49
CA GLY A 192 2.43 8.10 4.25
C GLY A 192 3.35 7.08 3.56
N TYR A 193 2.76 6.11 2.85
CA TYR A 193 3.52 5.10 2.11
C TYR A 193 4.35 5.69 0.96
N SER A 194 3.87 6.78 0.33
CA SER A 194 4.64 7.46 -0.73
C SER A 194 6.02 7.95 -0.24
N PHE A 195 6.09 8.39 1.02
CA PHE A 195 7.35 8.80 1.64
C PHE A 195 8.27 7.62 1.96
N LEU A 196 7.72 6.47 2.37
CA LEU A 196 8.54 5.27 2.55
C LEU A 196 9.14 4.82 1.21
N SER A 197 8.34 4.82 0.14
CA SER A 197 8.84 4.48 -1.20
C SER A 197 9.96 5.41 -1.66
N LEU A 198 9.83 6.73 -1.43
CA LEU A 198 10.91 7.68 -1.74
C LEU A 198 12.13 7.50 -0.86
N TYR A 199 11.96 7.18 0.43
CA TYR A 199 13.09 6.88 1.31
C TYR A 199 13.87 5.66 0.83
N HIS A 200 13.19 4.55 0.50
CA HIS A 200 13.87 3.36 0.01
C HIS A 200 14.62 3.58 -1.31
N LEU A 201 14.17 4.53 -2.12
CA LEU A 201 14.81 4.85 -3.40
C LEU A 201 15.95 5.86 -3.28
N THR A 202 15.81 6.86 -2.42
CA THR A 202 16.75 8.00 -2.31
C THR A 202 17.70 7.89 -1.12
N GLU A 203 17.38 7.04 -0.16
CA GLU A 203 17.99 6.96 1.18
C GLU A 203 17.96 8.28 1.98
N ASP A 204 17.19 9.29 1.52
CA ASP A 204 17.08 10.58 2.20
C ASP A 204 16.14 10.47 3.41
N LYS A 205 16.73 10.60 4.60
CA LYS A 205 16.07 10.56 5.91
C LYS A 205 14.92 11.57 6.04
N LYS A 206 14.88 12.63 5.23
CA LYS A 206 13.73 13.56 5.12
C LYS A 206 12.43 12.78 4.88
N TYR A 207 12.43 11.83 3.96
CA TYR A 207 11.23 11.08 3.60
C TYR A 207 10.82 10.09 4.69
N LEU A 208 11.79 9.43 5.32
CA LEU A 208 11.55 8.57 6.48
C LEU A 208 10.89 9.35 7.63
N TYR A 209 11.38 10.55 7.93
CA TYR A 209 10.77 11.43 8.92
C TYR A 209 9.32 11.78 8.56
N ARG A 210 9.04 12.14 7.30
CA ARG A 210 7.67 12.43 6.83
C ARG A 210 6.74 11.23 6.96
N ALA A 211 7.22 10.02 6.63
CA ALA A 211 6.47 8.79 6.83
C ALA A 211 6.12 8.55 8.30
N CYS A 212 7.08 8.73 9.21
CA CYS A 212 6.85 8.61 10.65
C CYS A 212 5.78 9.60 11.15
N LYS A 213 5.76 10.84 10.65
CA LYS A 213 4.73 11.82 11.03
C LYS A 213 3.33 11.45 10.54
N PHE A 214 3.23 10.83 9.37
CA PHE A 214 1.95 10.29 8.89
C PHE A 214 1.52 9.06 9.69
N ALA A 215 2.46 8.23 10.12
CA ALA A 215 2.17 7.11 11.02
C ALA A 215 1.70 7.59 12.40
N GLU A 216 2.35 8.60 12.99
CA GLU A 216 1.90 9.25 14.24
C GLU A 216 0.44 9.72 14.13
N TRP A 217 0.09 10.40 13.03
CA TRP A 217 -1.31 10.81 12.77
C TRP A 217 -2.27 9.61 12.71
N CYS A 218 -1.88 8.52 12.07
CA CYS A 218 -2.67 7.29 12.00
C CYS A 218 -2.78 6.55 13.34
N LEU A 219 -1.87 6.77 14.29
CA LEU A 219 -1.96 6.20 15.64
C LEU A 219 -3.05 6.90 16.48
N GLU A 220 -3.36 8.16 16.20
CA GLU A 220 -4.48 8.92 16.77
C GLU A 220 -5.82 8.65 16.05
N TYR A 221 -6.01 7.41 15.60
CA TYR A 221 -7.18 7.02 14.81
C TYR A 221 -8.50 7.29 15.55
N GLY A 222 -9.44 7.95 14.85
CA GLY A 222 -10.77 8.26 15.37
C GLY A 222 -10.84 9.57 16.17
N ALA A 223 -9.71 10.20 16.49
CA ALA A 223 -9.66 11.50 17.16
C ALA A 223 -9.92 12.69 16.20
N HIS A 224 -9.83 12.46 14.88
CA HIS A 224 -9.79 13.54 13.87
C HIS A 224 -11.12 13.79 13.13
N GLY A 225 -12.22 13.17 13.57
CA GLY A 225 -13.56 13.39 12.97
C GLY A 225 -13.69 12.97 11.51
N CYS A 226 -12.94 11.95 11.07
CA CYS A 226 -12.97 11.46 9.69
C CYS A 226 -14.28 10.72 9.34
N ARG A 227 -14.65 10.74 8.05
CA ARG A 227 -15.83 10.02 7.53
C ARG A 227 -15.63 8.50 7.57
N ILE A 228 -16.73 7.76 7.70
CA ILE A 228 -16.76 6.30 7.52
C ILE A 228 -16.79 6.01 6.00
N PRO A 229 -15.94 5.12 5.47
CA PRO A 229 -15.88 4.83 4.04
C PRO A 229 -17.01 3.91 3.56
N ASP A 230 -17.25 3.93 2.24
CA ASP A 230 -18.36 3.22 1.59
C ASP A 230 -18.25 1.68 1.70
N ARG A 231 -17.02 1.15 1.72
CA ARG A 231 -16.73 -0.28 1.96
C ARG A 231 -15.83 -0.47 3.20
N PRO A 232 -16.37 -0.44 4.42
CA PRO A 232 -15.61 -0.43 5.68
C PRO A 232 -14.68 -1.63 5.94
N TYR A 233 -14.72 -2.69 5.12
CA TYR A 233 -13.90 -3.89 5.30
C TYR A 233 -13.05 -4.24 4.07
N SER A 234 -13.06 -3.42 3.01
CA SER A 234 -12.23 -3.67 1.82
C SER A 234 -10.76 -3.32 2.07
N LEU A 235 -9.86 -3.90 1.27
CA LEU A 235 -8.41 -3.66 1.37
C LEU A 235 -8.04 -2.19 1.10
N PHE A 236 -8.74 -1.53 0.20
CA PHE A 236 -8.39 -0.19 -0.30
C PHE A 236 -9.20 0.94 0.33
N GLU A 237 -10.43 0.68 0.77
CA GLU A 237 -11.34 1.68 1.35
C GLU A 237 -11.62 1.43 2.84
N GLY A 238 -11.45 0.20 3.34
CA GLY A 238 -12.00 -0.22 4.63
C GLY A 238 -11.32 0.33 5.89
N THR A 239 -12.16 0.45 6.93
CA THR A 239 -11.85 0.69 8.35
C THR A 239 -12.01 -0.59 9.17
N GLY A 240 -11.05 -1.51 9.09
CA GLY A 240 -10.96 -2.63 10.04
C GLY A 240 -10.55 -2.13 11.45
N PRO A 241 -11.12 -2.67 12.55
CA PRO A 241 -10.93 -2.11 13.88
C PRO A 241 -9.50 -2.43 14.40
N ARG A 242 -8.69 -1.36 14.49
CA ARG A 242 -7.26 -1.26 14.91
C ARG A 242 -6.27 -1.13 13.74
N SER A 243 -6.26 0.06 13.15
CA SER A 243 -5.37 0.56 12.08
C SER A 243 -3.87 0.54 12.40
N SER A 244 -3.43 0.34 13.64
CA SER A 244 -2.00 0.19 13.97
C SER A 244 -1.41 -1.16 13.55
N GLN A 245 -2.22 -2.16 13.20
CA GLN A 245 -1.76 -3.43 12.64
C GLN A 245 -1.67 -3.42 11.10
N TRP A 246 -2.32 -2.51 10.40
CA TRP A 246 -2.33 -2.49 8.93
C TRP A 246 -1.02 -1.95 8.32
N LEU A 247 -0.37 -0.96 8.96
CA LEU A 247 0.99 -0.55 8.59
C LEU A 247 2.00 -1.71 8.70
N ARG A 248 1.74 -2.70 9.58
CA ARG A 248 2.55 -3.91 9.71
C ARG A 248 2.33 -4.96 8.61
N PHE A 249 1.25 -4.84 7.83
CA PHE A 249 0.92 -5.76 6.73
C PHE A 249 1.24 -5.16 5.35
N ALA A 250 1.28 -3.83 5.23
CA ALA A 250 1.64 -3.13 3.99
C ALA A 250 3.15 -2.99 3.78
N VAL A 251 3.97 -3.15 4.83
CA VAL A 251 5.44 -3.06 4.76
C VAL A 251 6.02 -4.48 4.87
N PRO A 252 6.62 -5.05 3.81
CA PRO A 252 7.24 -6.38 3.85
C PRO A 252 8.44 -6.53 4.82
N SER A 253 8.93 -5.45 5.43
CA SER A 253 10.06 -5.45 6.37
C SER A 253 9.65 -4.85 7.72
N GLN A 254 9.14 -5.69 8.63
CA GLN A 254 8.83 -5.31 10.02
C GLN A 254 10.06 -4.92 10.88
N TRP A 255 11.25 -4.75 10.30
CA TRP A 255 12.48 -4.44 11.04
C TRP A 255 12.97 -3.00 10.87
N GLU A 256 12.64 -2.31 9.77
CA GLU A 256 13.30 -1.05 9.41
C GLU A 256 12.74 0.18 10.13
N LEU A 257 11.44 0.23 10.43
CA LEU A 257 10.84 1.39 11.13
C LEU A 257 11.28 1.52 12.59
N GLN A 258 11.58 0.41 13.27
CA GLN A 258 12.10 0.44 14.64
C GLN A 258 13.57 0.86 14.69
N GLU A 259 14.39 0.43 13.73
CA GLU A 259 15.79 0.87 13.60
C GLU A 259 15.91 2.32 13.08
N ALA A 260 15.01 2.74 12.19
CA ALA A 260 14.87 4.11 11.71
C ALA A 260 14.49 5.09 12.83
N ALA A 261 13.52 4.73 13.67
CA ALA A 261 13.13 5.56 14.80
C ALA A 261 14.26 5.66 15.85
N ALA A 262 15.02 4.58 16.07
CA ALA A 262 16.18 4.58 16.96
C ALA A 262 17.32 5.46 16.43
N SER A 263 17.54 5.52 15.12
CA SER A 263 18.59 6.33 14.49
C SER A 263 18.26 7.82 14.40
N ILE A 264 16.97 8.20 14.34
CA ILE A 264 16.52 9.61 14.43
C ILE A 264 16.64 10.14 15.87
N SER A 265 16.46 9.28 16.88
CA SER A 265 16.55 9.66 18.29
C SER A 265 17.97 10.00 18.78
N LEU A 266 19.00 9.81 17.93
CA LEU A 266 20.42 9.93 18.28
C LEU A 266 21.13 11.14 17.64
N GLN A 267 20.47 11.95 16.81
CA GLN A 267 21.12 13.13 16.19
C GLN A 267 20.63 14.47 16.78
N PRO A 268 21.53 15.44 17.06
CA PRO A 268 21.14 16.79 17.46
C PRO A 268 20.31 17.48 16.38
N ALA A 269 19.23 18.13 16.77
CA ALA A 269 18.20 18.74 15.93
C ALA A 269 18.63 20.03 15.20
N ALA A 270 19.78 20.03 14.52
CA ALA A 270 20.29 21.18 13.78
C ALA A 270 20.30 20.90 12.27
N SER A 271 19.15 21.09 11.60
CA SER A 271 19.02 21.49 10.18
C SER A 271 17.64 21.25 9.55
N LEU A 272 16.69 20.60 10.24
CA LEU A 272 15.35 20.38 9.68
C LEU A 272 14.48 21.65 9.83
N SER A 273 14.20 22.31 8.71
CA SER A 273 13.39 23.54 8.64
C SER A 273 12.04 23.40 9.37
N SER A 274 11.73 24.36 10.22
CA SER A 274 10.58 24.39 11.12
C SER A 274 9.25 24.71 10.43
N HIS A 275 8.55 23.70 9.89
CA HIS A 275 7.15 23.86 9.46
C HIS A 275 6.32 22.60 9.76
N ARG A 276 5.38 22.70 10.71
CA ARG A 276 4.37 21.66 11.01
C ARG A 276 3.11 21.89 10.17
N PRO A 277 2.59 20.90 9.43
CA PRO A 277 1.31 21.05 8.75
C PRO A 277 0.12 20.98 9.72
N ARG A 278 -0.88 21.86 9.52
CA ARG A 278 -2.22 21.79 10.12
C ARG A 278 -3.30 21.77 9.03
N MET A 279 -4.46 21.24 9.36
CA MET A 279 -5.59 20.94 8.47
C MET A 279 -6.19 22.19 7.80
N VAL A 280 -6.55 22.17 6.49
CA VAL A 280 -7.28 23.27 5.81
C VAL A 280 -8.46 22.78 4.99
N ASN A 281 -9.56 23.53 5.06
CA ASN A 281 -10.56 23.68 4.00
C ASN A 281 -10.80 25.20 3.82
N HIS A 282 -10.39 25.74 2.66
CA HIS A 282 -10.55 27.14 2.18
C HIS A 282 -9.92 28.29 2.99
N GLY A 283 -9.01 29.06 2.36
CA GLY A 283 -8.48 30.35 2.85
C GLY A 283 -6.94 30.40 2.92
N HIS A 284 -6.33 31.52 2.49
CA HIS A 284 -4.88 31.77 2.41
C HIS A 284 -4.09 31.52 3.70
N TRP A 285 -2.78 31.25 3.59
CA TRP A 285 -1.85 31.12 4.73
C TRP A 285 -1.06 32.40 5.00
N GLU A 286 -0.98 32.80 6.27
CA GLU A 286 0.09 33.64 6.82
C GLU A 286 1.00 32.81 7.73
N LEU A 287 2.31 33.12 7.67
CA LEU A 287 3.37 32.55 8.49
C LEU A 287 3.22 32.96 9.96
N TRP A 288 3.28 32.00 10.89
CA TRP A 288 3.41 32.31 12.31
C TRP A 288 4.76 31.85 12.85
N GLY A 289 5.69 32.81 12.94
CA GLY A 289 6.74 33.02 13.95
C GLY A 289 7.81 31.95 14.25
N PRO A 290 9.03 32.34 14.68
CA PRO A 290 10.11 31.41 15.00
C PRO A 290 9.91 30.68 16.35
N MET A 291 10.58 29.54 16.50
CA MET A 291 10.50 28.59 17.63
C MET A 291 11.27 29.08 18.89
N PRO A 292 10.84 28.76 20.13
CA PRO A 292 11.61 29.04 21.35
C PRO A 292 12.86 28.15 21.46
N ALA A 293 13.93 28.69 22.04
CA ALA A 293 15.30 28.20 21.91
C ALA A 293 15.81 27.27 23.04
N ASP A 294 14.97 26.79 23.95
CA ASP A 294 15.41 26.07 25.14
C ASP A 294 14.89 24.62 25.25
N GLY A 295 15.85 23.68 25.30
CA GLY A 295 15.66 22.22 25.24
C GLY A 295 15.13 21.54 26.50
N GLN A 296 14.41 22.24 27.38
CA GLN A 296 13.94 21.69 28.66
C GLN A 296 12.46 21.27 28.71
N SER A 297 11.69 21.41 27.64
CA SER A 297 10.25 21.05 27.63
C SER A 297 9.93 19.59 27.24
N TRP A 298 10.93 18.79 26.85
CA TRP A 298 10.70 17.42 26.34
C TRP A 298 10.42 16.35 27.40
N GLN A 299 10.68 16.61 28.69
CA GLN A 299 10.51 15.61 29.75
C GLN A 299 9.04 15.32 30.12
N ASN A 300 8.07 16.11 29.64
CA ASN A 300 6.65 15.93 29.97
C ASN A 300 5.84 15.14 28.93
N VAL A 301 6.46 14.56 27.90
CA VAL A 301 5.74 13.85 26.81
C VAL A 301 5.51 12.35 27.09
N LEU A 302 6.05 11.80 28.19
CA LEU A 302 5.91 10.38 28.53
C LEU A 302 5.38 10.15 29.94
N ARG A 303 4.14 10.55 30.21
CA ARG A 303 3.34 9.91 31.28
C ARG A 303 1.92 9.61 30.78
N PRO A 304 1.36 8.44 31.08
CA PRO A 304 -0.04 8.17 30.79
C PRO A 304 -0.90 9.09 31.67
N PRO A 305 -1.99 9.68 31.16
CA PRO A 305 -2.86 10.49 31.99
C PRO A 305 -3.50 9.62 33.08
N VAL A 306 -3.31 10.06 34.32
CA VAL A 306 -4.00 9.58 35.52
C VAL A 306 -5.49 9.81 35.31
N ARG A 307 -6.31 8.77 35.44
CA ARG A 307 -7.76 8.91 35.53
C ARG A 307 -8.10 9.55 36.87
N LEU A 308 -8.84 10.66 36.87
CA LEU A 308 -9.78 11.06 37.93
C LEU A 308 -10.69 12.18 37.41
N PRO A 309 -11.91 12.33 37.96
CA PRO A 309 -12.96 11.33 38.22
C PRO A 309 -14.00 11.28 37.07
#